data_AF-K5VVR6-F1
#
_entry.id   AF-K5VVR6-F1
#
_cell.length_a   1.000
_cell.length_b   1.000
_cell.length_c   1.000
_cell.angle_alpha   90.00
_cell.angle_beta   90.00
_cell.angle_gamma   90.00
#
_symmetry.space_group_name_H-M   'P 1'
#
loop_
_entity.id
_entity.type
_entity.pdbx_description
1 polymer ?
#
loop_
_entity_poly.entity_id
_entity_poly.type
_entity_poly.pdbx_seq_one_letter_code
_entity_poly.pdbx_strand_id
1 'polypeptide(L)' 'MLRQSKLSGFHIPSAPDWLIVTLFADDTTVYLSEYDHFSDLSAILDTWCVASGARFNVSKTEIIPIGTTRYRSAVITSR' A
#
# COMPACT_ATOMS: atom_id res chain seq x y z
N MET A 1 2.87 -1.09 12.47
CA MET A 1 3.22 0.27 12.00
C MET A 1 4.08 0.19 10.75
N LEU A 2 3.91 1.08 9.76
CA LEU A 2 4.53 0.98 8.42
C LEU A 2 6.07 0.90 8.43
N ARG A 3 6.76 1.79 9.17
CA ARG A 3 8.24 1.84 9.20
C ARG A 3 8.91 0.56 9.73
N GLN A 4 8.17 -0.25 10.50
CA GLN A 4 8.65 -1.50 11.09
C GLN A 4 7.94 -2.72 10.49
N SER A 5 7.17 -2.50 9.42
CA SER A 5 6.44 -3.58 8.76
C SER A 5 7.39 -4.43 7.92
N LYS A 6 6.94 -5.63 7.57
CA LYS A 6 7.63 -6.50 6.62
C LYS A 6 7.20 -6.24 5.17
N LEU A 7 6.46 -5.15 4.93
CA LEU A 7 6.05 -4.78 3.58
C LEU A 7 7.30 -4.40 2.78
N SER A 8 7.44 -5.00 1.62
CA SER A 8 8.58 -4.76 0.72
C SER A 8 8.41 -3.43 0.00
N GLY A 9 7.20 -3.14 -0.47
CA GLY A 9 6.89 -1.92 -1.21
C GLY A 9 7.38 -1.97 -2.66
N PHE A 10 7.70 -0.81 -3.23
CA PHE A 10 8.06 -0.68 -4.64
C PHE A 10 9.53 -0.29 -4.81
N HIS A 11 10.26 -1.13 -5.55
CA HIS A 11 11.65 -0.86 -5.90
C HIS A 11 11.73 0.08 -7.12
N ILE A 12 12.33 1.25 -6.91
CA ILE A 12 12.58 2.22 -7.98
C ILE A 12 14.05 2.07 -8.40
N PRO A 13 14.35 1.81 -9.68
CA PRO A 13 15.73 1.78 -10.15
C PRO A 13 16.48 3.06 -9.76
N SER A 14 17.68 2.90 -9.19
CA SER A 14 18.54 3.98 -8.70
C SER A 14 18.09 4.68 -7.40
N ALA A 15 16.96 4.27 -6.79
CA ALA A 15 16.63 4.69 -5.43
C ALA A 15 17.34 3.77 -4.41
N PRO A 16 17.90 4.32 -3.32
CA PRO A 16 18.58 3.53 -2.30
C PRO A 16 17.60 2.71 -1.45
N ASP A 17 16.37 3.22 -1.28
CA ASP A 17 15.36 2.64 -0.41
C ASP A 17 14.11 2.25 -1.20
N TRP A 18 13.39 1.25 -0.68
CA TRP A 18 12.10 0.83 -1.23
C TRP A 18 11.01 1.84 -0.86
N LEU A 19 10.19 2.18 -1.83
CA LEU A 19 9.07 3.10 -1.62
C LEU A 19 7.87 2.34 -1.07
N ILE A 20 7.49 2.61 0.18
CA ILE A 20 6.31 1.99 0.82
C ILE A 20 5.12 2.95 0.82
N VAL A 21 5.34 4.23 1.10
CA VAL A 21 4.25 5.22 1.23
C VAL A 21 4.71 6.60 0.80
N THR A 22 3.83 7.35 0.14
CA THR A 22 3.93 8.79 -0.06
C THR A 22 2.74 9.47 0.61
N LEU A 23 3.02 10.62 1.23
CA LEU A 23 2.04 11.43 1.95
C LEU A 23 2.11 12.84 1.38
N PHE A 24 0.98 13.36 0.92
CA PHE A 24 0.87 14.75 0.48
C PHE A 24 -0.44 15.33 0.98
N ALA A 25 -0.36 16.32 1.87
CA ALA A 25 -1.52 16.83 2.60
C ALA A 25 -2.31 15.70 3.30
N ASP A 26 -3.57 15.52 2.95
CA ASP A 26 -4.46 14.45 3.42
C ASP A 26 -4.43 13.20 2.52
N ASP A 27 -3.82 13.27 1.35
CA ASP A 27 -3.71 12.15 0.42
C ASP A 27 -2.54 11.23 0.82
N THR A 28 -2.84 9.93 0.84
CA THR A 28 -1.89 8.87 1.14
C THR A 28 -1.87 7.87 -0.01
N THR A 29 -0.71 7.61 -0.60
CA THR A 29 -0.53 6.52 -1.55
C THR A 29 0.40 5.48 -0.94
N VAL A 30 -0.05 4.23 -0.86
CA VAL A 30 0.75 3.09 -0.40
C VAL A 30 1.11 2.23 -1.59
N TYR A 31 2.35 1.75 -1.61
CA TYR A 31 2.90 0.93 -2.66
C TYR A 31 3.16 -0.47 -2.10
N LEU A 32 2.64 -1.48 -2.79
CA LEU A 32 2.78 -2.89 -2.42
C LEU A 32 3.51 -3.62 -3.55
N SER A 33 4.44 -4.49 -3.20
CA SER A 33 5.01 -5.46 -4.14
C SER A 33 4.01 -6.57 -4.47
N GLU A 34 4.32 -7.39 -5.46
CA GLU A 34 3.53 -8.60 -5.76
C GLU A 34 3.56 -9.65 -4.63
N TYR A 35 4.51 -9.52 -3.69
CA TYR A 35 4.67 -10.41 -2.53
C TYR A 35 4.02 -9.85 -1.25
N ASP A 36 3.57 -8.59 -1.29
CA ASP A 36 2.91 -7.97 -0.15
C ASP A 36 1.41 -8.28 -0.18
N HIS A 37 0.86 -8.63 0.98
CA HIS A 37 -0.57 -8.88 1.11
C HIS A 37 -1.31 -7.61 1.54
N PHE A 38 -2.41 -7.31 0.86
CA PHE A 38 -3.25 -6.17 1.20
C PHE A 38 -3.78 -6.25 2.64
N SER A 39 -4.03 -7.46 3.16
CA SER A 39 -4.45 -7.68 4.54
C SER A 39 -3.43 -7.20 5.57
N ASP A 40 -2.13 -7.35 5.28
CA ASP A 40 -1.07 -6.89 6.18
C ASP A 40 -1.06 -5.37 6.26
N LEU A 41 -1.26 -4.71 5.11
CA LEU A 41 -1.47 -3.26 5.06
C LEU A 41 -2.71 -2.86 5.86
N SER A 42 -3.86 -3.51 5.65
CA SER A 42 -5.09 -3.21 6.37
C SER A 42 -4.91 -3.29 7.88
N ALA A 43 -4.28 -4.35 8.40
CA ALA A 43 -4.02 -4.51 9.83
C ALA A 43 -3.10 -3.40 10.40
N ILE A 44 -2.10 -2.98 9.62
CA ILE A 44 -1.21 -1.87 10.00
C ILE A 44 -1.99 -0.55 10.07
N LEU A 45 -2.83 -0.27 9.08
CA LEU A 45 -3.63 0.95 9.02
C LEU A 45 -4.69 0.98 10.11
N ASP A 46 -5.36 -0.14 10.39
CA ASP A 46 -6.35 -0.25 11.47
C ASP A 46 -5.72 0.07 12.84
N THR A 47 -4.54 -0.51 13.11
CA THR A 47 -3.79 -0.22 14.34
C THR A 47 -3.44 1.27 14.44
N TRP A 48 -3.03 1.87 13.33
CA TRP A 48 -2.72 3.30 13.28
C TRP A 48 -3.97 4.16 13.50
N CYS A 49 -5.11 3.83 12.88
CA CYS A 49 -6.37 4.53 13.05
C CYS A 49 -6.84 4.52 14.51
N VAL A 50 -6.72 3.39 15.21
CA VAL A 50 -7.05 3.29 16.64
C VAL A 50 -6.14 4.21 17.47
N ALA A 51 -4.85 4.27 17.17
CA ALA A 51 -3.89 5.08 17.91
C ALA A 51 -3.99 6.59 17.60
N SER A 52 -4.29 6.96 16.34
CA SER A 52 -4.32 8.35 15.88
C SER A 52 -5.69 9.01 16.01
N GLY A 53 -6.76 8.22 16.06
CA GLY A 53 -8.15 8.69 15.96
C GLY A 53 -8.57 9.09 14.55
N ALA A 54 -7.66 9.02 13.57
CA ALA A 54 -7.97 9.29 12.16
C ALA A 54 -8.62 8.05 11.51
N ARG A 55 -9.35 8.26 10.41
CA ARG A 55 -10.05 7.20 9.68
C ARG A 55 -9.80 7.31 8.18
N PHE A 56 -9.32 6.22 7.58
CA PHE A 56 -9.23 6.14 6.12
C PHE A 56 -10.62 6.07 5.49
N ASN A 57 -10.79 6.81 4.39
CA ASN A 57 -12.00 6.73 3.59
C ASN A 57 -11.89 5.56 2.61
N VAL A 58 -12.24 4.37 3.08
CA VAL A 58 -12.14 3.12 2.31
C VAL A 58 -12.95 3.21 1.01
N SER A 59 -14.11 3.88 1.01
CA SER A 59 -14.92 4.01 -0.20
C SER A 59 -14.33 4.96 -1.25
N LYS A 60 -13.32 5.76 -0.89
CA LYS A 60 -12.53 6.57 -1.83
C LYS A 60 -11.18 5.93 -2.17
N THR A 61 -10.86 4.77 -1.61
CA THR A 61 -9.57 4.11 -1.82
C THR A 61 -9.59 3.38 -3.15
N GLU A 62 -8.65 3.71 -4.03
CA GLU A 62 -8.51 3.09 -5.35
C GLU A 62 -7.28 2.19 -5.41
N ILE A 63 -7.44 0.98 -5.97
CA ILE A 63 -6.34 0.05 -6.22
C ILE A 63 -5.89 0.19 -7.67
N ILE A 64 -4.67 0.69 -7.88
CA ILE A 64 -4.07 0.86 -9.20
C ILE A 64 -3.02 -0.25 -9.42
N PRO A 65 -3.31 -1.30 -10.21
CA PRO A 65 -2.34 -2.36 -10.45
C PRO A 65 -1.27 -1.92 -11.44
N ILE A 66 0.00 -2.11 -11.08
CA ILE A 66 1.18 -1.73 -11.88
C ILE A 66 1.99 -2.98 -12.22
N GLY A 67 2.66 -2.98 -13.37
CA GLY A 67 3.55 -4.06 -13.80
C GLY A 67 3.03 -4.82 -15.02
N THR A 68 3.34 -6.11 -15.10
CA THR A 68 3.00 -6.94 -16.27
C THR A 68 1.49 -7.02 -16.49
N THR A 69 1.05 -7.15 -17.74
CA THR A 69 -0.38 -7.32 -18.07
C THR A 69 -1.00 -8.48 -17.31
N ARG A 70 -0.28 -9.61 -17.19
CA ARG A 70 -0.73 -10.78 -16.44
C ARG A 70 -1.01 -10.46 -14.97
N TYR A 71 -0.08 -9.77 -14.29
CA TYR A 71 -0.26 -9.38 -12.89
C TYR A 71 -1.44 -8.42 -12.73
N ARG A 72 -1.54 -7.41 -13.60
CA ARG A 72 -2.65 -6.45 -13.56
C ARG A 72 -4.01 -7.13 -13.74
N SER A 73 -4.12 -8.07 -14.68
CA SER A 73 -5.34 -8.87 -14.86
C SER A 73 -5.67 -9.70 -13.62
N ALA A 74 -4.69 -10.34 -12.99
CA ALA A 74 -4.90 -11.13 -11.78
C ALA A 74 -5.46 -10.27 -10.64
N VAL A 75 -4.87 -9.11 -10.37
CA VAL A 75 -5.33 -8.17 -9.32
C VAL A 75 -6.76 -7.69 -9.58
N ILE A 76 -7.11 -7.37 -10.83
CA ILE A 76 -8.47 -6.92 -11.18
C ILE A 76 -9.51 -8.02 -10.92
N THR A 77 -9.15 -9.29 -11.13
CA THR A 77 -10.05 -10.43 -10.92
C THR A 77 -10.15 -10.85 -9.45
N SER A 78 -9.12 -10.62 -8.64
CA SER A 78 -9.03 -11.12 -7.26
C SER A 78 -9.29 -10.08 -6.16
N ARG A 79 -9.62 -8.84 -6.53
CA ARG A 79 -9.91 -7.76 -5.58
C ARG A 79 -11.31 -7.86 -4.98
#